data_AF-A0A3B1AL60-F1
#
_entry.id   AF-A0A3B1AL60-F1
#
_cell.length_a   1.000
_cell.length_b   1.000
_cell.length_c   1.000
_cell.angle_alpha   90.00
_cell.angle_beta   90.00
_cell.angle_gamma   90.00
#
_symmetry.space_group_name_H-M   'P 1'
#
loop_
_entity.id
_entity.type
_entity.pdbx_description
1 polymer ?
#
loop_
_entity_poly.entity_id
_entity_poly.type
_entity_poly.pdbx_seq_one_letter_code
_entity_poly.pdbx_strand_id
1 'polypeptide(L)'
;MPLSKAAARKPLHTRSITCDGYEREDGLWDIEARMEDIKHYAFDNKFRGKVDAGVPLHEMYLRLTLNDDLMVKDVEAQMDHVPFMGCTDIAVAYRKLIGVKVGVGWRRAIKERLGGTLGCTHLTELLPVMATVAIQTIMPVIMTRRREEEKNSKKVRPLMLNSCHSWASDGPNVKEFAPDFYTGD
;
A
#
# COMPACT_ATOMS: atom_id res chain seq x y z
N MET A 1 -18.57 15.52 1.22
CA MET A 1 -18.45 14.09 0.85
C MET A 1 -19.49 13.82 -0.22
N PRO A 2 -19.12 13.29 -1.40
CA PRO A 2 -20.03 13.15 -2.56
C PRO A 2 -21.03 11.99 -2.44
N LEU A 3 -21.20 11.41 -1.25
CA LEU A 3 -22.18 10.36 -0.99
C LEU A 3 -23.54 10.97 -0.62
N SER A 4 -24.61 10.17 -0.73
CA SER A 4 -25.94 10.57 -0.30
C SER A 4 -25.97 10.93 1.19
N LYS A 5 -26.98 11.73 1.59
CA LYS A 5 -27.14 12.13 2.99
C LYS A 5 -27.44 10.89 3.84
N ALA A 6 -26.47 10.51 4.67
CA ALA A 6 -26.63 9.38 5.57
C ALA A 6 -27.48 9.74 6.81
N ALA A 7 -28.05 8.72 7.45
CA ALA A 7 -28.85 8.85 8.67
C ALA A 7 -28.05 9.46 9.85
N ALA A 8 -28.77 9.97 10.85
CA ALA A 8 -28.20 10.46 12.09
C ALA A 8 -27.38 9.37 12.79
N ARG A 9 -26.16 9.70 13.22
CA ARG A 9 -25.20 8.74 13.79
C ARG A 9 -24.19 9.44 14.68
N LYS A 10 -23.54 8.69 15.57
CA LYS A 10 -22.44 9.15 16.42
C LYS A 10 -21.11 8.57 15.92
N PRO A 11 -20.01 9.36 15.85
CA PRO A 11 -18.70 8.80 15.55
C PRO A 11 -18.24 7.92 16.72
N LEU A 12 -17.71 6.74 16.41
CA LEU A 12 -17.20 5.79 17.42
C LEU A 12 -15.74 5.44 17.19
N HIS A 13 -15.33 5.34 15.93
CA HIS A 13 -13.98 4.94 15.54
C HIS A 13 -13.59 5.66 14.25
N THR A 14 -12.32 6.05 14.16
CA THR A 14 -11.72 6.54 12.92
C THR A 14 -10.43 5.79 12.70
N ARG A 15 -10.29 5.20 11.52
CA ARG A 15 -9.02 4.75 10.98
C ARG A 15 -8.57 5.73 9.91
N SER A 16 -7.32 6.17 10.01
CA SER A 16 -6.65 6.98 9.00
C SER A 16 -5.44 6.20 8.48
N ILE A 17 -5.29 6.12 7.17
CA ILE A 17 -4.10 5.54 6.54
C ILE A 17 -3.53 6.58 5.58
N THR A 18 -2.27 6.94 5.76
CA THR A 18 -1.48 7.67 4.76
C THR A 18 -0.47 6.72 4.16
N CYS A 19 -0.22 6.86 2.86
CA CYS A 19 0.76 6.05 2.16
C CYS A 19 1.42 6.90 1.09
N ASP A 20 2.71 7.14 1.28
CA ASP A 20 3.51 8.07 0.50
C ASP A 20 4.61 7.30 -0.24
N GLY A 21 4.98 7.78 -1.42
CA GLY A 21 5.98 7.14 -2.27
C GLY A 21 7.10 8.11 -2.63
N TYR A 22 8.33 7.66 -2.49
CA TYR A 22 9.54 8.45 -2.63
C TYR A 22 10.53 7.77 -3.56
N GLU A 23 11.19 8.58 -4.39
CA GLU A 23 12.41 8.17 -5.08
C GLU A 23 13.63 8.52 -4.22
N ARG A 24 14.57 7.58 -4.09
CA ARG A 24 15.81 7.79 -3.34
C ARG A 24 16.94 8.17 -4.27
N GLU A 25 17.92 8.90 -3.72
CA GLU A 25 19.13 9.31 -4.44
C GLU A 25 20.02 8.14 -4.87
N ASP A 26 19.88 6.97 -4.24
CA ASP A 26 20.63 5.74 -4.55
C ASP A 26 19.95 4.86 -5.62
N GLY A 27 18.88 5.34 -6.25
CA GLY A 27 18.14 4.61 -7.28
C GLY A 27 17.18 3.54 -6.75
N LEU A 28 16.93 3.53 -5.43
CA LEU A 28 15.85 2.75 -4.83
C LEU A 28 14.61 3.63 -4.61
N TRP A 29 13.55 3.01 -4.11
CA TRP A 29 12.27 3.65 -3.85
C TRP A 29 11.81 3.32 -2.44
N ASP A 30 11.27 4.29 -1.71
CA ASP A 30 10.63 4.02 -0.42
C ASP A 30 9.13 4.26 -0.52
N ILE A 31 8.36 3.29 -0.03
CA ILE A 31 6.92 3.42 0.15
C ILE A 31 6.65 3.35 1.64
N GLU A 32 6.12 4.43 2.20
CA GLU A 32 5.89 4.59 3.63
C GLU A 32 4.40 4.63 3.91
N ALA A 33 3.93 3.78 4.82
CA ALA A 33 2.55 3.79 5.28
C ALA A 33 2.49 4.08 6.77
N ARG A 34 1.58 4.96 7.16
CA ARG A 34 1.18 5.19 8.55
C ARG A 34 -0.29 4.84 8.70
N MET A 35 -0.62 4.11 9.75
CA MET A 35 -1.99 3.83 10.16
C MET A 35 -2.22 4.34 11.57
N GLU A 36 -3.34 5.05 11.74
CA GLU A 36 -3.80 5.51 13.04
C GLU A 36 -5.26 5.11 13.26
N ASP A 37 -5.52 4.46 14.40
CA ASP A 37 -6.87 4.14 14.87
C ASP A 37 -7.17 4.91 16.14
N ILE A 38 -8.20 5.76 16.11
CA ILE A 38 -8.70 6.48 17.29
C ILE A 38 -10.13 6.04 17.62
N LYS A 39 -10.50 6.18 18.89
CA LYS A 39 -11.90 6.08 19.35
C LYS A 39 -12.41 7.44 19.80
N HIS A 40 -13.69 7.72 19.53
CA HIS A 40 -14.36 8.97 19.92
C HIS A 40 -14.96 8.92 21.33
N TYR A 41 -14.53 7.96 22.14
CA TYR A 41 -14.93 7.77 23.52
C TYR A 41 -13.77 7.19 24.31
N ALA A 42 -13.69 7.54 25.59
CA ALA A 42 -12.71 6.96 26.50
C ALA A 42 -13.10 5.53 26.89
N PHE A 43 -12.11 4.68 27.12
CA PHE A 43 -12.32 3.30 27.54
C PHE A 43 -11.12 2.78 28.34
N ASP A 44 -11.36 1.77 29.16
CA ASP A 44 -10.30 1.11 29.91
C ASP A 44 -9.60 0.05 29.04
N ASN A 45 -8.27 0.06 29.08
CA ASN A 45 -7.39 -0.91 28.46
C ASN A 45 -6.50 -1.54 29.54
N LYS A 46 -6.42 -2.87 29.57
CA LYS A 46 -5.66 -3.59 30.61
C LYS A 46 -4.16 -3.26 30.61
N PHE A 47 -3.59 -2.96 29.46
CA PHE A 47 -2.16 -2.71 29.28
C PHE A 47 -1.80 -1.22 29.43
N ARG A 48 -2.69 -0.32 28.99
CA ARG A 48 -2.46 1.13 28.95
C ARG A 48 -3.21 1.91 30.04
N GLY A 49 -4.03 1.24 30.85
CA GLY A 49 -4.99 1.91 31.72
C GLY A 49 -6.08 2.59 30.89
N LYS A 50 -6.53 3.77 31.32
CA LYS A 50 -7.55 4.52 30.60
C LYS A 50 -6.96 5.14 29.33
N VAL A 51 -7.63 4.90 28.20
CA VAL A 51 -7.34 5.57 26.91
C VAL A 51 -8.42 6.60 26.68
N ASP A 52 -8.05 7.88 26.62
CA ASP A 52 -8.98 8.98 26.39
C ASP A 52 -9.43 9.06 24.92
N ALA A 53 -10.57 9.72 24.69
CA ALA A 53 -11.10 9.91 23.34
C ALA A 53 -10.11 10.70 22.47
N GLY A 54 -9.92 10.25 21.22
CA GLY A 54 -9.00 10.86 20.27
C GLY A 54 -7.54 10.40 20.41
N VAL A 55 -7.17 9.72 21.49
CA VAL A 55 -5.83 9.14 21.63
C VAL A 55 -5.70 7.89 20.74
N PRO A 56 -4.60 7.74 19.96
CA PRO A 56 -4.36 6.55 19.16
C PRO A 56 -4.41 5.27 19.99
N LEU A 57 -5.29 4.36 19.58
CA LEU A 57 -5.31 2.98 20.02
C LEU A 57 -4.26 2.16 19.27
N HIS A 58 -4.19 2.37 17.95
CA HIS A 58 -3.12 1.86 17.10
C HIS A 58 -2.44 3.04 16.41
N GLU A 59 -1.12 3.05 16.42
CA GLU A 59 -0.30 3.96 15.61
C GLU A 59 0.89 3.16 15.13
N MET A 60 0.93 2.91 13.82
CA MET A 60 1.87 1.96 13.23
C MET A 60 2.42 2.49 11.92
N TYR A 61 3.67 2.14 11.64
CA TYR A 61 4.44 2.59 10.49
C TYR A 61 5.04 1.37 9.78
N LEU A 62 5.06 1.43 8.45
CA LEU A 62 5.67 0.41 7.61
C LEU A 62 6.36 1.09 6.43
N ARG A 63 7.65 0.82 6.23
CA ARG A 63 8.41 1.24 5.05
C ARG A 63 8.81 0.01 4.24
N LEU A 64 8.55 0.06 2.94
CA LEU A 64 9.09 -0.87 1.96
C LEU A 64 10.11 -0.14 1.10
N THR A 65 11.36 -0.64 1.08
CA THR A 65 12.35 -0.21 0.11
C THR A 65 12.32 -1.14 -1.10
N LEU A 66 12.15 -0.59 -2.30
CA LEU A 66 11.99 -1.33 -3.56
C LEU A 66 13.07 -0.92 -4.57
N ASN A 67 13.39 -1.80 -5.51
CA ASN A 67 14.11 -1.43 -6.73
C ASN A 67 13.15 -1.22 -7.91
N ASP A 68 13.69 -0.90 -9.08
CA ASP A 68 12.95 -0.69 -10.33
C ASP A 68 12.08 -1.89 -10.78
N ASP A 69 12.42 -3.10 -10.34
CA ASP A 69 11.65 -4.31 -10.63
C ASP A 69 10.52 -4.56 -9.61
N LEU A 70 10.27 -3.61 -8.70
CA LEU A 70 9.36 -3.73 -7.57
C LEU A 70 9.73 -4.87 -6.61
N MET A 71 11.02 -5.25 -6.55
CA MET A 71 11.52 -6.22 -5.58
C MET A 71 11.79 -5.55 -4.24
N VAL A 72 11.27 -6.11 -3.16
CA VAL A 72 11.54 -5.64 -1.80
C VAL A 72 13.00 -5.87 -1.46
N LYS A 73 13.72 -4.78 -1.18
CA LYS A 73 15.13 -4.75 -0.74
C LYS A 73 15.25 -4.65 0.77
N ASP A 74 14.36 -3.91 1.40
CA ASP A 74 14.30 -3.81 2.85
C ASP A 74 12.87 -3.54 3.34
N VAL A 75 12.64 -3.83 4.63
CA VAL A 75 11.38 -3.56 5.31
C VAL A 75 11.65 -3.10 6.73
N GLU A 76 11.03 -1.98 7.10
CA GLU A 76 11.06 -1.42 8.45
C GLU A 76 9.62 -1.31 8.97
N ALA A 77 9.37 -1.82 10.18
CA ALA A 77 8.07 -1.79 10.82
C ALA A 77 8.22 -1.23 12.24
N GLN A 78 7.35 -0.30 12.60
CA GLN A 78 7.34 0.35 13.91
C GLN A 78 5.91 0.47 14.43
N MET A 79 5.72 0.36 15.74
CA MET A 79 4.42 0.47 16.39
C MET A 79 4.54 1.33 17.65
N ASP A 80 4.00 2.54 17.61
CA ASP A 80 4.11 3.51 18.71
C ASP A 80 2.96 3.36 19.70
N HIS A 81 1.76 3.01 19.22
CA HIS A 81 0.60 2.74 20.07
C HIS A 81 0.02 1.36 19.75
N VAL A 82 -0.13 0.54 20.81
CA VAL A 82 -0.72 -0.80 20.73
C VAL A 82 -1.62 -1.11 21.94
N PRO A 83 -2.71 -1.86 21.78
CA PRO A 83 -3.63 -2.20 22.87
C PRO A 83 -3.17 -3.36 23.75
N PHE A 84 -2.23 -4.19 23.28
CA PHE A 84 -1.87 -5.45 23.93
C PHE A 84 -0.35 -5.62 24.04
N MET A 85 0.06 -6.33 25.09
CA MET A 85 1.43 -6.77 25.29
C MET A 85 1.85 -7.73 24.16
N GLY A 86 3.08 -7.59 23.68
CA GLY A 86 3.66 -8.43 22.63
C GLY A 86 3.29 -8.04 21.19
N CYS A 87 2.41 -7.05 20.98
CA CYS A 87 2.11 -6.56 19.62
C CYS A 87 3.36 -6.06 18.89
N THR A 88 4.28 -5.41 19.60
CA THR A 88 5.52 -4.85 19.04
C THR A 88 6.50 -5.92 18.57
N ASP A 89 6.46 -7.11 19.17
CA ASP A 89 7.45 -8.18 18.94
C ASP A 89 7.37 -8.74 17.52
N ILE A 90 6.22 -8.61 16.87
CA ILE A 90 5.99 -9.12 15.50
C ILE A 90 6.57 -8.20 14.41
N ALA A 91 7.01 -6.98 14.75
CA ALA A 91 7.52 -6.01 13.78
C ALA A 91 8.68 -6.59 12.93
N VAL A 92 9.60 -7.33 13.56
CA VAL A 92 10.73 -7.96 12.88
C VAL A 92 10.31 -9.00 11.83
N ALA A 93 9.13 -9.61 11.97
CA ALA A 93 8.66 -10.64 11.04
C ALA A 93 8.43 -10.08 9.62
N TYR A 94 8.19 -8.77 9.47
CA TYR A 94 7.93 -8.14 8.17
C TYR A 94 9.15 -8.17 7.24
N ARG A 95 10.37 -8.34 7.78
CA ARG A 95 11.59 -8.59 6.99
C ARG A 95 11.53 -9.87 6.15
N LYS A 96 10.61 -10.81 6.44
CA LYS A 96 10.34 -11.99 5.59
C LYS A 96 9.87 -11.64 4.17
N LEU A 97 9.44 -10.40 3.94
CA LEU A 97 9.05 -9.91 2.62
C LEU A 97 10.26 -9.49 1.76
N ILE A 98 11.47 -9.38 2.32
CA ILE A 98 12.68 -9.09 1.55
C ILE A 98 12.86 -10.17 0.47
N GLY A 99 13.10 -9.73 -0.76
CA GLY A 99 13.19 -10.58 -1.95
C GLY A 99 11.85 -10.96 -2.58
N VAL A 100 10.72 -10.53 -2.01
CA VAL A 100 9.39 -10.72 -2.64
C VAL A 100 9.13 -9.57 -3.62
N LYS A 101 8.55 -9.89 -4.77
CA LYS A 101 8.11 -8.90 -5.75
C LYS A 101 6.74 -8.34 -5.41
N VAL A 102 6.60 -7.02 -5.41
CA VAL A 102 5.31 -6.32 -5.37
C VAL A 102 4.67 -6.41 -6.77
N GLY A 103 3.44 -6.93 -6.84
CA GLY A 103 2.73 -7.17 -8.09
C GLY A 103 1.98 -8.51 -8.10
N VAL A 104 2.08 -9.25 -9.21
CA VAL A 104 1.44 -10.57 -9.34
C VAL A 104 1.94 -11.52 -8.25
N GLY A 105 1.01 -12.13 -7.51
CA GLY A 105 1.35 -13.05 -6.40
C GLY A 105 1.60 -12.36 -5.05
N TRP A 106 1.63 -11.02 -4.97
CA TRP A 106 1.91 -10.28 -3.74
C TRP A 106 1.01 -10.69 -2.56
N ARG A 107 -0.32 -10.69 -2.76
CA ARG A 107 -1.28 -11.09 -1.71
C ARG A 107 -1.06 -12.51 -1.20
N ARG A 108 -0.72 -13.43 -2.10
CA ARG A 108 -0.41 -14.81 -1.75
C ARG A 108 0.87 -14.88 -0.92
N ALA A 109 1.92 -14.20 -1.36
CA ALA A 109 3.20 -14.16 -0.64
C ALA A 109 3.07 -13.57 0.77
N ILE A 110 2.25 -12.52 0.94
CA ILE A 110 1.90 -11.96 2.25
C ILE A 110 1.25 -13.03 3.12
N LYS A 111 0.18 -13.68 2.62
CA LYS A 111 -0.56 -14.70 3.37
C LYS A 111 0.35 -15.85 3.82
N GLU A 112 1.27 -16.29 2.96
CA GLU A 112 2.21 -17.38 3.27
C GLU A 112 3.23 -17.01 4.36
N ARG A 113 3.66 -15.74 4.43
CA ARG A 113 4.75 -15.30 5.32
C ARG A 113 4.29 -14.66 6.63
N LEU A 114 3.14 -13.97 6.57
CA LEU A 114 2.62 -13.07 7.61
C LEU A 114 1.14 -13.36 7.92
N GLY A 115 0.55 -14.43 7.37
CA GLY A 115 -0.83 -14.79 7.65
C GLY A 115 -1.06 -15.28 9.08
N GLY A 116 -2.20 -14.90 9.65
CA GLY A 116 -2.60 -15.35 10.99
C GLY A 116 -1.64 -14.83 12.07
N THR A 117 -1.14 -15.72 12.91
CA THR A 117 -0.23 -15.40 14.02
C THR A 117 1.20 -15.07 13.58
N LEU A 118 1.51 -15.21 12.29
CA LEU A 118 2.85 -14.93 11.73
C LEU A 118 3.08 -13.43 11.45
N GLY A 119 2.04 -12.60 11.58
CA GLY A 119 2.07 -11.16 11.35
C GLY A 119 1.08 -10.41 12.24
N CYS A 120 1.07 -9.09 12.13
CA CYS A 120 0.03 -8.24 12.75
C CYS A 120 -1.11 -8.02 11.76
N THR A 121 -2.36 -8.17 12.17
CA THR A 121 -3.52 -7.84 11.30
C THR A 121 -3.40 -6.44 10.70
N HIS A 122 -3.08 -5.45 11.52
CA HIS A 122 -3.01 -4.04 11.15
C HIS A 122 -1.89 -3.75 10.13
N LEU A 123 -0.63 -4.02 10.46
CA LEU A 123 0.47 -3.81 9.52
C LEU A 123 0.30 -4.64 8.22
N THR A 124 -0.27 -5.85 8.32
CA THR A 124 -0.50 -6.70 7.14
C THR A 124 -1.54 -6.11 6.19
N GLU A 125 -2.54 -5.40 6.72
CA GLU A 125 -3.58 -4.76 5.90
C GLU A 125 -3.07 -3.54 5.12
N LEU A 126 -1.92 -2.97 5.52
CA LEU A 126 -1.26 -1.88 4.80
C LEU A 126 -0.58 -2.37 3.53
N LEU A 127 -0.08 -3.61 3.49
CA LEU A 127 0.71 -4.12 2.37
C LEU A 127 -0.03 -4.11 1.01
N PRO A 128 -1.34 -4.39 0.92
CA PRO A 128 -2.10 -4.19 -0.33
C PRO A 128 -2.24 -2.73 -0.75
N VAL A 129 -2.36 -1.80 0.20
CA VAL A 129 -2.42 -0.35 -0.07
C VAL A 129 -1.07 0.12 -0.58
N MET A 130 0.00 -0.23 0.13
CA MET A 130 1.39 0.06 -0.25
C MET A 130 1.74 -0.48 -1.63
N ALA A 131 1.25 -1.66 -2.01
CA ALA A 131 1.48 -2.20 -3.35
C ALA A 131 0.86 -1.33 -4.45
N THR A 132 -0.34 -0.80 -4.21
CA THR A 132 -1.00 0.10 -5.17
C THR A 132 -0.20 1.39 -5.30
N VAL A 133 0.19 2.00 -4.18
CA VAL A 133 1.00 3.22 -4.17
C VAL A 133 2.35 2.99 -4.83
N ALA A 134 3.04 1.89 -4.52
CA ALA A 134 4.30 1.50 -5.16
C ALA A 134 4.20 1.49 -6.68
N ILE A 135 3.19 0.80 -7.22
CA ILE A 135 3.00 0.67 -8.67
C ILE A 135 2.70 2.04 -9.29
N GLN A 136 1.87 2.86 -8.63
CA GLN A 136 1.48 4.17 -9.14
C GLN A 136 2.58 5.22 -9.02
N THR A 137 3.48 5.09 -8.05
CA THR A 137 4.66 5.96 -7.88
C THR A 137 5.75 5.58 -8.88
N ILE A 138 6.13 4.30 -8.92
CA ILE A 138 7.38 3.86 -9.55
C ILE A 138 7.21 3.68 -11.06
N MET A 139 6.14 3.01 -11.50
CA MET A 139 6.02 2.61 -12.90
C MET A 139 5.94 3.81 -13.87
N PRO A 140 5.20 4.90 -13.59
CA PRO A 140 5.18 6.05 -14.49
C PRO A 140 6.56 6.70 -14.68
N VAL A 141 7.36 6.78 -13.61
CA VAL A 141 8.70 7.36 -13.65
C VAL A 141 9.64 6.48 -14.50
N ILE A 142 9.69 5.17 -14.23
CA ILE A 142 10.50 4.22 -15.01
C ILE A 142 10.11 4.25 -16.50
N MET A 143 8.81 4.27 -16.81
CA MET A 143 8.34 4.35 -18.19
C MET A 143 8.77 5.64 -18.90
N THR A 144 8.80 6.75 -18.17
CA THR A 144 9.21 8.05 -18.72
C THR A 144 10.70 8.02 -19.05
N ARG A 145 11.54 7.54 -18.12
CA ARG A 145 12.99 7.35 -18.32
C ARG A 145 13.28 6.46 -19.52
N ARG A 146 12.61 5.31 -19.62
CA ARG A 146 12.77 4.39 -20.76
C ARG A 146 12.38 5.04 -22.08
N ARG A 147 11.31 5.83 -22.14
CA ARG A 147 10.92 6.54 -23.37
C ARG A 147 11.93 7.59 -23.80
N GLU A 148 12.57 8.27 -22.84
CA GLU A 148 13.61 9.25 -23.11
C GLU A 148 14.89 8.60 -23.63
N GLU A 149 15.25 7.44 -23.08
CA GLU A 149 16.38 6.61 -23.51
C GLU A 149 16.12 5.94 -24.88
N GLU A 150 14.90 5.44 -25.11
CA GLU A 150 14.48 4.69 -26.30
C GLU A 150 13.85 5.58 -27.39
N LYS A 151 14.34 6.82 -27.59
CA LYS A 151 13.90 7.72 -28.67
C LYS A 151 13.87 7.09 -30.08
N ASN A 152 14.41 5.88 -30.26
CA ASN A 152 14.24 5.03 -31.44
C ASN A 152 13.69 3.64 -31.11
N SER A 153 12.38 3.46 -31.35
CA SER A 153 11.70 2.21 -31.72
C SER A 153 11.41 1.16 -30.62
N LYS A 154 10.20 1.24 -30.04
CA LYS A 154 9.18 0.16 -30.04
C LYS A 154 7.86 0.62 -29.40
N LYS A 155 6.75 0.04 -29.87
CA LYS A 155 5.41 0.21 -29.27
C LYS A 155 5.41 -0.50 -27.91
N VAL A 156 5.55 0.25 -26.82
CA VAL A 156 5.56 -0.31 -25.46
C VAL A 156 4.13 -0.62 -25.02
N ARG A 157 3.87 -1.89 -24.66
CA ARG A 157 2.58 -2.31 -24.10
C ARG A 157 2.28 -1.52 -22.82
N PRO A 158 1.12 -0.84 -22.71
CA PRO A 158 0.76 -0.11 -21.50
C PRO A 158 0.65 -1.06 -20.30
N LEU A 159 1.26 -0.68 -19.17
CA LEU A 159 1.17 -1.45 -17.92
C LEU A 159 -0.24 -1.44 -17.33
N MET A 160 -1.00 -0.39 -17.60
CA MET A 160 -2.38 -0.28 -17.12
C MET A 160 -3.36 -1.14 -17.93
N LEU A 161 -2.93 -1.71 -19.06
CA LEU A 161 -3.80 -2.53 -19.89
C LEU A 161 -4.37 -3.71 -19.08
N ASN A 162 -5.71 -3.77 -18.99
CA ASN A 162 -6.47 -4.73 -18.18
C ASN A 162 -6.15 -4.70 -16.68
N SER A 163 -5.61 -3.59 -16.15
CA SER A 163 -5.33 -3.44 -14.72
C SER A 163 -6.49 -2.83 -13.93
N CYS A 164 -7.42 -2.13 -14.60
CA CYS A 164 -8.65 -1.58 -14.02
C CYS A 164 -9.76 -1.47 -15.08
N HIS A 165 -10.99 -1.23 -14.63
CA HIS A 165 -12.14 -1.07 -15.53
C HIS A 165 -11.91 -0.02 -16.61
N SER A 166 -11.36 1.13 -16.24
CA SER A 166 -11.09 2.23 -17.18
C SER A 166 -10.01 1.89 -18.21
N TRP A 167 -9.15 0.90 -17.97
CA TRP A 167 -8.09 0.47 -18.89
C TRP A 167 -8.31 -0.95 -19.42
N ALA A 168 -9.56 -1.42 -19.47
CA ALA A 168 -9.91 -2.64 -20.19
C ALA A 168 -9.50 -2.52 -21.67
N SER A 169 -8.98 -3.59 -22.27
CA SER A 169 -8.45 -3.57 -23.64
C SER A 169 -9.50 -3.24 -24.70
N ASP A 170 -10.77 -3.45 -24.40
CA ASP A 170 -11.94 -3.05 -25.20
C ASP A 170 -12.55 -1.71 -24.77
N GLY A 171 -11.92 -1.01 -23.82
CA GLY A 171 -12.42 0.24 -23.25
C GLY A 171 -11.98 1.51 -24.00
N PRO A 172 -12.68 2.64 -23.77
CA PRO A 172 -12.45 3.89 -24.49
C PRO A 172 -11.04 4.47 -24.30
N ASN A 173 -10.45 4.33 -23.11
CA ASN A 173 -9.09 4.84 -22.87
C ASN A 173 -8.02 4.07 -23.63
N VAL A 174 -8.20 2.75 -23.82
CA VAL A 174 -7.23 1.98 -24.63
C VAL A 174 -7.40 2.35 -26.10
N LYS A 175 -8.63 2.55 -26.58
CA LYS A 175 -8.90 3.07 -27.93
C LYS A 175 -8.22 4.42 -28.20
N GLU A 176 -8.24 5.32 -27.22
CA GLU A 176 -7.68 6.67 -27.34
C GLU A 176 -6.16 6.70 -27.12
N PHE A 177 -5.67 6.16 -26.02
CA PHE A 177 -4.29 6.33 -25.57
C PHE A 177 -3.34 5.20 -25.97
N ALA A 178 -3.87 4.04 -26.40
CA ALA A 178 -3.08 2.88 -26.79
C ALA A 178 -3.78 2.05 -27.90
N PRO A 179 -4.16 2.66 -29.04
CA PRO A 179 -4.99 2.02 -30.07
C PRO A 179 -4.40 0.73 -30.63
N ASP A 180 -3.07 0.60 -30.63
CA ASP A 180 -2.36 -0.62 -31.04
C ASP A 180 -2.68 -1.86 -30.16
N PHE A 181 -3.23 -1.66 -28.97
CA PHE A 181 -3.60 -2.71 -28.01
C PHE A 181 -5.11 -2.78 -27.76
N TYR A 182 -5.91 -2.01 -28.52
CA TYR A 182 -7.36 -2.02 -28.41
C TYR A 182 -7.93 -3.30 -29.02
N THR A 183 -8.83 -3.96 -28.29
CA THR A 183 -9.44 -5.25 -28.68
C THR A 183 -10.95 -5.15 -28.87
N GLY A 184 -11.53 -3.96 -28.77
CA GLY A 184 -12.94 -3.75 -29.08
C GLY A 184 -13.17 -3.58 -30.58
N ASP A 185 -14.40 -3.78 -31.01
CA ASP A 185 -14.83 -3.52 -32.40
C ASP A 185 -14.94 -2.01 -32.70
#